data_AF-A0A1E3VPX7-F1
#
_entry.id   AF-A0A1E3VPX7-F1
#
_cell.length_a   1.000
_cell.length_b   1.000
_cell.length_c   1.000
_cell.angle_alpha   90.00
_cell.angle_beta   90.00
_cell.angle_gamma   90.00
#
_symmetry.space_group_name_H-M   'P 1'
#
loop_
_entity.id
_entity.type
_entity.pdbx_description
1 polymer ?
#
loop_
_entity_poly.entity_id
_entity_poly.type
_entity_poly.pdbx_seq_one_letter_code
_entity_poly.pdbx_strand_id
1 'polypeptide(L)'
;MNGAQHRGVFDTIFSQGFRPLFFGAGLGAAIAVAIWLSILRGDATLTTSFAPTRWHAHEMLFGAAAAALGGFVLTAIPNWTGRTPVRGTPLVVLVTAWLVGRIALATSAIVGNLQAAVLDLSFLAILFALVVREIVAARIWRHAPAIRPALATS
;
A
#
# COMPACT_ATOMS: atom_id res chain seq x y z
N MET A 1 -22.89 32.91 -15.13
CA MET A 1 -22.74 31.63 -15.86
C MET A 1 -21.45 30.97 -15.39
N ASN A 2 -21.50 30.22 -14.28
CA ASN A 2 -20.32 29.56 -13.73
C ASN A 2 -20.24 28.15 -14.30
N GLY A 3 -19.22 27.92 -15.13
CA GLY A 3 -18.92 26.60 -15.68
C GLY A 3 -18.67 25.61 -14.56
N ALA A 4 -19.60 24.69 -14.37
CA ALA A 4 -19.40 23.51 -13.57
C ALA A 4 -18.22 22.75 -14.18
N GLN A 5 -17.05 22.84 -13.53
CA GLN A 5 -15.91 21.99 -13.82
C GLN A 5 -16.39 20.54 -13.67
N HIS A 6 -16.59 19.86 -14.81
CA HIS A 6 -16.70 18.42 -14.88
C HIS A 6 -15.38 17.82 -14.39
N ARG A 7 -15.22 17.67 -13.06
CA ARG A 7 -14.13 16.88 -12.50
C ARG A 7 -14.36 15.45 -12.95
N GLY A 8 -13.48 14.94 -13.79
CA GLY A 8 -13.57 13.58 -14.29
C GLY A 8 -13.57 12.58 -13.14
N VAL A 9 -14.15 11.40 -13.34
CA VAL A 9 -14.09 10.29 -12.38
C VAL A 9 -12.64 10.01 -11.96
N PHE A 10 -11.69 10.15 -12.89
CA PHE A 10 -10.26 10.09 -12.64
C PHE A 10 -9.76 11.09 -11.59
N ASP A 11 -10.15 12.36 -11.66
CA ASP A 11 -9.77 13.37 -10.65
C ASP A 11 -10.33 13.01 -9.27
N THR A 12 -11.50 12.37 -9.21
CA THR A 12 -12.14 11.98 -7.94
C THR A 12 -11.52 10.72 -7.32
N ILE A 13 -11.02 9.79 -8.13
CA ILE A 13 -10.31 8.59 -7.66
C ILE A 13 -8.89 8.95 -7.15
N PHE A 14 -8.23 9.94 -7.75
CA PHE A 14 -6.86 10.34 -7.39
C PHE A 14 -6.75 11.60 -6.49
N SER A 15 -7.86 12.29 -6.20
CA SER A 15 -7.92 13.47 -5.31
C SER A 15 -7.70 13.13 -3.82
N GLN A 16 -8.07 11.91 -3.40
CA GLN A 16 -7.91 11.41 -2.04
C GLN A 16 -7.03 10.16 -2.07
N GLY A 17 -5.73 10.30 -1.76
CA GLY A 17 -4.74 9.22 -1.86
C GLY A 17 -5.08 7.93 -1.08
N PHE A 18 -6.03 8.01 -0.16
CA PHE A 18 -6.65 6.90 0.56
C PHE A 18 -7.31 5.84 -0.32
N ARG A 19 -8.04 6.24 -1.37
CA ARG A 19 -9.01 5.36 -2.03
C ARG A 19 -8.36 4.20 -2.78
N PRO A 20 -7.31 4.38 -3.60
CA PRO A 20 -6.82 3.29 -4.44
C PRO A 20 -6.16 2.16 -3.66
N LEU A 21 -5.42 2.44 -2.57
CA LEU A 21 -4.80 1.39 -1.76
C LEU A 21 -5.79 0.66 -0.87
N PHE A 22 -6.74 1.35 -0.24
CA PHE A 22 -7.80 0.68 0.54
C PHE A 22 -8.74 -0.13 -0.36
N PHE A 23 -9.11 0.42 -1.52
CA PHE A 23 -9.90 -0.29 -2.51
C PHE A 23 -9.12 -1.50 -3.06
N GLY A 24 -7.83 -1.31 -3.39
CA GLY A 24 -6.94 -2.38 -3.82
C GLY A 24 -6.78 -3.47 -2.76
N ALA A 25 -6.68 -3.11 -1.48
CA ALA A 25 -6.61 -4.06 -0.38
C ALA A 25 -7.89 -4.92 -0.28
N GLY A 26 -9.07 -4.28 -0.30
CA GLY A 26 -10.34 -5.01 -0.23
C GLY A 26 -10.61 -5.87 -1.45
N LEU A 27 -10.39 -5.31 -2.65
CA LEU A 27 -10.59 -6.02 -3.92
C LEU A 27 -9.56 -7.15 -4.08
N GLY A 28 -8.29 -6.89 -3.78
CA GLY A 28 -7.22 -7.88 -3.81
C GLY A 28 -7.47 -9.02 -2.83
N ALA A 29 -7.93 -8.72 -1.61
CA ALA A 29 -8.32 -9.74 -0.65
C ALA A 29 -9.46 -10.63 -1.17
N ALA A 30 -10.53 -10.01 -1.71
CA ALA A 30 -11.66 -10.74 -2.26
C ALA A 30 -11.25 -11.65 -3.43
N ILE A 31 -10.41 -11.14 -4.34
CA ILE A 31 -9.88 -11.92 -5.47
C ILE A 31 -9.00 -13.07 -4.98
N ALA A 32 -8.06 -12.82 -4.06
CA ALA A 32 -7.16 -13.84 -3.55
C ALA A 32 -7.91 -14.94 -2.77
N VAL A 33 -8.95 -14.59 -2.00
CA VAL A 33 -9.83 -15.55 -1.34
C VAL A 33 -10.60 -16.36 -2.39
N ALA A 34 -11.17 -15.73 -3.41
CA ALA A 34 -11.90 -16.43 -4.47
C ALA A 34 -11.01 -17.43 -5.22
N ILE A 35 -9.78 -17.02 -5.60
CA ILE A 35 -8.80 -17.89 -6.24
C ILE A 35 -8.45 -19.07 -5.33
N TRP A 36 -8.16 -18.80 -4.05
CA TRP A 36 -7.80 -19.84 -3.10
C TRP A 36 -8.94 -20.85 -2.88
N LEU A 37 -10.19 -20.39 -2.76
CA LEU A 37 -11.36 -21.27 -2.66
C LEU A 37 -11.57 -22.13 -3.91
N SER A 38 -11.28 -21.60 -5.10
CA SER A 38 -11.33 -22.39 -6.34
C SER A 38 -10.21 -23.44 -6.39
N ILE A 39 -9.02 -23.12 -5.88
CA ILE A 39 -7.92 -24.10 -5.79
C ILE A 39 -8.25 -25.21 -4.79
N LEU A 40 -8.83 -24.87 -3.63
CA LEU A 40 -9.25 -25.89 -2.65
C LEU A 40 -10.33 -26.84 -3.19
N ARG A 41 -11.19 -26.36 -4.09
CA ARG A 41 -12.21 -27.17 -4.76
C ARG A 41 -11.63 -28.02 -5.90
N GLY A 42 -10.41 -27.74 -6.35
CA GLY A 42 -9.79 -28.38 -7.52
C GLY A 42 -10.19 -27.76 -8.86
N ASP A 43 -10.94 -26.66 -8.86
CA ASP A 43 -11.45 -25.98 -10.06
C ASP A 43 -10.38 -25.12 -10.75
N ALA A 44 -9.30 -24.78 -10.03
CA ALA A 44 -8.23 -23.91 -10.52
C ALA A 44 -6.86 -24.36 -10.01
N THR A 45 -5.81 -23.98 -10.74
CA THR A 45 -4.42 -24.10 -10.30
C THR A 45 -3.70 -22.78 -10.53
N LEU A 46 -2.73 -22.47 -9.67
CA LEU A 46 -1.87 -21.29 -9.80
C LEU A 46 -0.49 -21.72 -10.29
N THR A 47 0.05 -20.98 -11.26
CA THR A 47 1.41 -21.18 -11.78
C THR A 47 2.42 -20.49 -10.85
N THR A 48 2.41 -20.90 -9.59
CA THR A 48 3.23 -20.33 -8.53
C THR A 48 4.09 -21.42 -7.88
N SER A 49 5.30 -21.06 -7.44
CA SER A 49 6.20 -21.98 -6.73
C SER A 49 5.76 -22.28 -5.29
N PHE A 50 4.72 -21.61 -4.81
CA PHE A 50 4.19 -21.73 -3.46
C PHE A 50 3.12 -22.82 -3.37
N ALA A 51 3.06 -23.50 -2.22
CA ALA A 51 1.88 -24.29 -1.88
C ALA A 51 0.65 -23.35 -1.76
N PRO A 52 -0.56 -23.78 -2.16
CA PRO A 52 -1.75 -22.92 -2.20
C PRO A 52 -2.02 -22.16 -0.89
N THR A 53 -1.91 -22.82 0.26
CA THR A 53 -2.11 -22.19 1.57
C THR A 53 -1.05 -21.14 1.90
N ARG A 54 0.22 -21.39 1.52
CA ARG A 54 1.31 -20.42 1.71
C ARG A 54 1.13 -19.20 0.81
N TRP A 55 0.73 -19.41 -0.44
CA TRP A 55 0.40 -18.32 -1.36
C TRP A 55 -0.73 -17.46 -0.81
N HIS A 56 -1.83 -18.08 -0.37
CA HIS A 56 -2.96 -17.36 0.21
C HIS A 56 -2.57 -16.54 1.45
N ALA A 57 -1.85 -17.14 2.40
CA ALA A 57 -1.39 -16.42 3.59
C ALA A 57 -0.50 -15.21 3.22
N HIS A 58 0.38 -15.37 2.23
CA HIS A 58 1.23 -14.29 1.73
C HIS A 58 0.41 -13.17 1.09
N GLU A 59 -0.59 -13.51 0.28
CA GLU A 59 -1.51 -12.54 -0.32
C GLU A 59 -2.29 -11.74 0.73
N MET A 60 -2.76 -12.39 1.81
CA MET A 60 -3.45 -11.71 2.89
C MET A 60 -2.52 -10.76 3.67
N LEU A 61 -1.30 -11.20 3.99
CA LEU A 61 -0.39 -10.45 4.85
C LEU A 61 0.36 -9.34 4.09
N PHE A 62 1.03 -9.70 3.00
CA PHE A 62 1.89 -8.77 2.26
C PHE A 62 1.15 -8.06 1.11
N GLY A 63 -0.01 -8.57 0.70
CA GLY A 63 -0.85 -7.95 -0.32
C GLY A 63 -1.89 -7.03 0.28
N ALA A 64 -2.91 -7.65 0.85
CA ALA A 64 -4.07 -6.93 1.35
C ALA A 64 -3.77 -6.11 2.61
N ALA A 65 -3.22 -6.74 3.66
CA ALA A 65 -2.95 -6.03 4.91
C ALA A 65 -1.88 -4.95 4.74
N ALA A 66 -0.83 -5.20 3.95
CA ALA A 66 0.19 -4.20 3.66
C ALA A 66 -0.36 -3.01 2.84
N ALA A 67 -1.25 -3.25 1.87
CA ALA A 67 -1.92 -2.16 1.14
C ALA A 67 -2.83 -1.33 2.04
N ALA A 68 -3.59 -1.97 2.92
CA ALA A 68 -4.42 -1.29 3.91
C ALA A 68 -3.57 -0.46 4.88
N LEU A 69 -2.46 -1.01 5.37
CA LEU A 69 -1.48 -0.31 6.20
C LEU A 69 -0.88 0.89 5.45
N GLY A 70 -0.48 0.72 4.19
CA GLY A 70 0.04 1.82 3.37
C GLY A 70 -0.99 2.94 3.20
N GLY A 71 -2.25 2.59 2.94
CA GLY A 71 -3.36 3.55 2.90
C GLY A 71 -3.56 4.29 4.22
N PHE A 72 -3.47 3.59 5.35
CA PHE A 72 -3.56 4.20 6.69
C PHE A 72 -2.37 5.11 7.01
N VAL A 73 -1.15 4.70 6.69
CA VAL A 73 0.06 5.46 7.03
C VAL A 73 0.19 6.72 6.18
N LEU A 74 -0.06 6.63 4.87
CA LEU A 74 0.05 7.78 3.94
C LEU A 74 -0.90 8.93 4.28
N THR A 75 -1.81 8.69 5.20
CA THR A 75 -2.92 9.56 5.51
C THR A 75 -2.92 10.00 6.97
N ALA A 76 -2.38 9.18 7.86
CA ALA A 76 -1.91 9.60 9.16
C ALA A 76 -0.72 10.58 9.06
N ILE A 77 0.21 10.37 8.12
CA ILE A 77 1.42 11.19 7.99
C ILE A 77 1.14 12.68 7.83
N PRO A 78 0.28 13.14 6.90
CA PRO A 78 -0.02 14.57 6.76
C PRO A 78 -0.57 15.19 8.05
N ASN A 79 -1.38 14.44 8.80
CA ASN A 79 -1.95 14.90 10.06
C ASN A 79 -0.87 15.08 11.14
N TRP A 80 0.15 14.22 11.17
CA TRP A 80 1.24 14.30 12.16
C TRP A 80 2.38 15.24 11.74
N THR A 81 2.56 15.43 10.44
CA THR A 81 3.67 16.22 9.87
C THR A 81 3.28 17.66 9.54
N GLY A 82 1.97 17.96 9.42
CA GLY A 82 1.48 19.24 8.89
C GLY A 82 1.84 19.48 7.42
N ARG A 83 2.37 18.47 6.72
CA ARG A 83 2.76 18.55 5.30
C ARG A 83 1.58 18.26 4.39
N THR A 84 1.69 18.69 3.14
CA THR A 84 0.69 18.37 2.11
C THR A 84 0.62 16.86 1.88
N PRO A 85 -0.60 16.27 1.76
CA PRO A 85 -0.75 14.85 1.48
C PRO A 85 -0.01 14.39 0.23
N VAL A 86 0.55 13.18 0.28
CA VAL A 86 1.16 12.54 -0.89
C VAL A 86 0.07 12.29 -1.94
N ARG A 87 0.21 12.92 -3.11
CA ARG A 87 -0.76 12.87 -4.22
C ARG A 87 -0.04 12.76 -5.56
N GLY A 88 -0.75 12.29 -6.59
CA GLY A 88 -0.24 12.22 -7.96
C GLY A 88 0.77 11.08 -8.19
N THR A 89 1.86 11.38 -8.90
CA THR A 89 2.84 10.39 -9.39
C THR A 89 3.37 9.42 -8.34
N PRO A 90 3.75 9.83 -7.11
CA PRO A 90 4.24 8.88 -6.10
C PRO A 90 3.21 7.81 -5.73
N LEU A 91 1.92 8.15 -5.73
CA LEU A 91 0.85 7.20 -5.44
C LEU A 91 0.65 6.22 -6.60
N VAL A 92 0.74 6.71 -7.85
CA VAL A 92 0.66 5.86 -9.03
C VAL A 92 1.78 4.81 -9.00
N VAL A 93 3.03 5.24 -8.77
CA VAL A 93 4.18 4.34 -8.66
C VAL A 93 3.96 3.28 -7.58
N LEU A 94 3.43 3.69 -6.43
CA LEU A 94 3.19 2.77 -5.31
C LEU A 94 2.10 1.73 -5.62
N VAL A 95 0.99 2.15 -6.22
CA VAL A 95 -0.11 1.25 -6.62
C VAL A 95 0.34 0.31 -7.74
N THR A 96 1.11 0.80 -8.71
CA THR A 96 1.67 -0.03 -9.77
C THR A 96 2.66 -1.05 -9.22
N ALA A 97 3.57 -0.64 -8.33
CA ALA A 97 4.50 -1.56 -7.67
C ALA A 97 3.77 -2.66 -6.89
N TRP A 98 2.71 -2.29 -6.16
CA TRP A 98 1.85 -3.25 -5.47
C TRP A 98 1.23 -4.27 -6.43
N LEU A 99 0.60 -3.79 -7.52
CA LEU A 99 -0.06 -4.66 -8.49
C LEU A 99 0.93 -5.60 -9.19
N VAL A 100 2.11 -5.09 -9.56
CA VAL A 100 3.18 -5.88 -10.17
C VAL A 100 3.65 -6.98 -9.23
N GLY A 101 3.82 -6.68 -7.93
CA GLY A 101 4.16 -7.69 -6.92
C GLY A 101 3.14 -8.83 -6.86
N ARG A 102 1.83 -8.51 -6.89
CA ARG A 102 0.75 -9.52 -6.88
C ARG A 102 0.80 -10.45 -8.08
N ILE A 103 0.96 -9.87 -9.27
CA ILE A 103 1.04 -10.63 -10.52
C ILE A 103 2.29 -11.50 -10.51
N ALA A 104 3.44 -10.96 -10.10
CA ALA A 104 4.69 -11.69 -10.03
C ALA A 104 4.62 -12.87 -9.06
N LEU A 105 3.92 -12.74 -7.93
CA LEU A 105 3.75 -13.83 -6.97
C LEU A 105 2.79 -14.92 -7.47
N ALA A 106 1.68 -14.52 -8.08
CA ALA A 106 0.74 -15.45 -8.72
C ALA A 106 1.39 -16.23 -9.87
N THR A 107 2.40 -15.65 -10.54
CA THR A 107 3.13 -16.23 -11.67
C THR A 107 4.58 -16.59 -11.34
N SER A 108 4.91 -16.79 -10.05
CA SER A 108 6.30 -16.92 -9.60
C SER A 108 7.05 -18.11 -10.21
N ALA A 109 6.35 -19.16 -10.64
CA ALA A 109 6.97 -20.29 -11.34
C ALA A 109 7.45 -19.93 -12.76
N ILE A 110 6.90 -18.88 -13.37
CA ILE A 110 7.30 -18.36 -14.68
C ILE A 110 8.36 -17.27 -14.51
N VAL A 111 8.09 -16.32 -13.62
CA VAL A 111 8.93 -15.12 -13.42
C VAL A 111 10.26 -15.45 -12.71
N GLY A 112 10.28 -16.53 -11.93
CA GLY A 112 11.40 -16.91 -11.08
C GLY A 112 11.24 -16.38 -9.66
N ASN A 113 11.63 -17.19 -8.67
CA ASN A 113 11.37 -16.91 -7.26
C ASN A 113 12.05 -15.63 -6.77
N LEU A 114 13.28 -15.36 -7.22
CA LEU A 114 14.02 -14.17 -6.80
C LEU A 114 13.40 -12.91 -7.37
N GLN A 115 13.07 -12.92 -8.66
CA GLN A 115 12.42 -11.80 -9.34
C GLN A 115 11.06 -11.51 -8.73
N ALA A 116 10.25 -12.55 -8.47
CA ALA A 116 8.97 -12.42 -7.80
C ALA A 116 9.12 -11.79 -6.39
N ALA A 117 10.11 -12.24 -5.61
CA ALA A 117 10.38 -11.66 -4.28
C ALA A 117 10.81 -10.19 -4.34
N VAL A 118 11.68 -9.81 -5.29
CA VAL A 118 12.11 -8.41 -5.47
C VAL A 118 10.93 -7.52 -5.86
N LEU A 119 10.09 -7.98 -6.80
CA LEU A 119 8.91 -7.24 -7.23
C LEU A 119 7.88 -7.11 -6.10
N ASP A 120 7.70 -8.16 -5.30
CA ASP A 120 6.82 -8.15 -4.13
C ASP A 120 7.25 -7.16 -3.05
N LEU A 121 8.55 -7.19 -2.71
CA LEU A 121 9.14 -6.30 -1.70
C LEU A 121 9.24 -4.85 -2.17
N SER A 122 9.21 -4.60 -3.48
CA SER A 122 9.33 -3.25 -4.04
C SER A 122 8.26 -2.30 -3.50
N PHE A 123 7.02 -2.77 -3.32
CA PHE A 123 5.94 -1.99 -2.73
C PHE A 123 6.28 -1.54 -1.30
N LEU A 124 6.70 -2.47 -0.45
CA LEU A 124 7.07 -2.18 0.94
C LEU A 124 8.28 -1.24 1.02
N ALA A 125 9.27 -1.45 0.15
CA ALA A 125 10.46 -0.60 0.09
C ALA A 125 10.11 0.84 -0.31
N ILE A 126 9.28 1.02 -1.34
CA ILE A 126 8.84 2.34 -1.80
C ILE A 126 7.97 3.01 -0.73
N LEU A 127 7.04 2.28 -0.11
CA LEU A 127 6.22 2.79 0.99
C LEU A 127 7.11 3.26 2.14
N PHE A 128 8.05 2.43 2.59
CA PHE A 128 8.98 2.77 3.65
C PHE A 128 9.80 4.01 3.32
N ALA A 129 10.36 4.09 2.10
CA ALA A 129 11.13 5.25 1.66
C ALA A 129 10.29 6.54 1.66
N LEU A 130 9.03 6.48 1.24
CA LEU A 130 8.11 7.63 1.30
C LEU A 130 7.83 8.05 2.74
N VAL A 131 7.55 7.10 3.62
CA VAL A 131 7.31 7.35 5.05
C VAL A 131 8.52 8.03 5.69
N VAL A 132 9.72 7.48 5.50
CA VAL A 132 10.97 8.05 6.01
C VAL A 132 11.19 9.44 5.45
N ARG A 133 11.00 9.65 4.15
CA ARG A 133 11.15 10.97 3.52
C ARG A 133 10.24 12.00 4.17
N GLU A 134 8.96 11.69 4.38
CA GLU A 134 8.01 12.64 4.97
C GLU A 134 8.31 12.93 6.45
N ILE A 135 8.67 11.90 7.24
CA ILE A 135 9.09 12.09 8.64
C ILE A 135 10.34 12.96 8.72
N VAL A 136 11.33 12.68 7.85
CA VAL A 136 12.59 13.42 7.80
C VAL A 136 12.40 14.86 7.33
N ALA A 137 11.55 15.08 6.33
CA ALA A 137 11.23 16.41 5.83
C ALA A 137 10.43 17.24 6.84
N ALA A 138 9.51 16.61 7.57
CA ALA A 138 8.73 17.25 8.63
C ALA A 138 9.56 17.53 9.89
N ARG A 139 10.67 16.81 10.08
CA ARG A 139 11.59 16.98 11.21
C ARG A 139 10.83 16.90 12.55
N ILE A 140 9.86 15.98 12.62
CA ILE A 140 8.87 15.84 13.71
C ILE A 140 9.54 15.74 15.09
N TRP A 141 10.74 15.15 15.13
CA TRP A 141 11.56 15.03 16.33
C TRP A 141 11.96 16.37 16.98
N ARG A 142 11.90 17.50 16.26
CA ARG A 142 12.14 18.83 16.85
C ARG A 142 10.92 19.42 17.57
N HIS A 143 9.74 18.84 17.39
CA HIS A 143 8.49 19.27 18.01
C HIS A 143 7.92 18.24 18.98
N ALA A 144 8.62 17.13 19.21
CA ALA A 144 8.23 16.17 20.24
C ALA A 144 8.25 16.87 21.62
N PRO A 145 7.13 16.94 22.35
CA PRO A 145 7.09 17.46 23.71
C PRO A 145 7.63 16.36 24.65
N ALA A 146 8.85 15.90 24.41
CA ALA A 146 9.59 15.06 25.31
C ALA A 146 10.76 15.90 25.81
N ILE A 147 10.68 16.32 27.08
CA ILE A 147 11.65 17.13 27.83
C ILE A 147 11.43 18.65 27.70
N ARG A 148 10.26 19.14 28.10
CA ARG A 148 10.25 20.31 28.98
C ARG A 148 10.22 19.76 30.40
N PRO A 149 11.33 19.78 31.17
CA PRO A 149 11.27 19.37 32.56
C PRO A 149 10.27 20.28 33.27
N ALA A 150 9.42 19.69 34.10
CA ALA A 150 8.34 20.32 34.86
C ALA A 150 8.88 21.23 35.99
N LEU A 151 9.85 22.10 35.70
CA LEU A 151 10.52 23.00 36.66
C LEU A 151 9.96 24.43 36.63
N ALA A 152 8.66 24.57 36.39
CA ALA A 152 7.93 25.80 36.67
C ALA A 152 6.53 25.31 37.08
N THR A 153 6.07 25.40 38.33
CA THR A 153 6.28 26.43 39.34
C THR A 153 5.89 25.87 40.72
N SER A 154 6.81 25.94 41.69
CA SER A 154 6.53 26.03 43.13
C SER A 154 6.22 27.47 43.51
#